data_AF-A0A412NA37-F1
#
_entry.id   AF-A0A412NA37-F1
#
_cell.length_a   1.000
_cell.length_b   1.000
_cell.length_c   1.000
_cell.angle_alpha   90.00
_cell.angle_beta   90.00
_cell.angle_gamma   90.00
#
_symmetry.space_group_name_H-M   'P 1'
#
loop_
_entity.id
_entity.type
_entity.pdbx_description
1 polymer ?
#
loop_
_entity_poly.entity_id
_entity_poly.type
_entity_poly.pdbx_seq_one_letter_code
_entity_poly.pdbx_strand_id
1 'polypeptide(L)'
;MFHYIRLGRIKWGIVQLITIVFLALIITLLSFLVSVVTLLPNIVGEKNWGRIYYTIALTDASSQYELLFLSPYKILSHYKAIEALLMTMGMVFLVLTFLGVAMFSISIFFSNSIAIIFGEIFAISPLVVDNISQKTPIVQFFSPASWIGISNIGYEYNWDCPTMGYIIFVLCVLIGVLSVMSLLKIKKKGIY
;
A
#
# COMPACT_ATOMS: atom_id res chain seq x y z
N MET A 1 -16.69 12.01 23.49
CA MET A 1 -17.80 12.99 23.46
C MET A 1 -17.35 14.44 23.70
N PHE A 2 -16.59 14.77 24.76
CA PHE A 2 -16.23 16.19 25.07
C PHE A 2 -15.20 16.84 24.14
N HIS A 3 -14.32 16.08 23.49
CA HIS A 3 -13.39 16.62 22.47
C HIS A 3 -14.11 17.14 21.21
N TYR A 4 -15.33 16.66 20.93
CA TYR A 4 -16.14 17.09 19.78
C TYR A 4 -16.66 18.52 19.93
N ILE A 5 -16.84 19.01 21.17
CA ILE A 5 -17.51 20.28 21.46
C ILE A 5 -16.53 21.45 21.44
N ARG A 6 -15.25 21.24 21.77
CA ARG A 6 -14.25 22.32 21.90
C ARG A 6 -13.38 22.58 20.67
N LEU A 7 -13.09 21.57 19.82
CA LEU A 7 -12.13 21.74 18.73
C LEU A 7 -12.71 22.40 17.47
N GLY A 8 -14.02 22.48 17.31
CA GLY A 8 -14.63 22.86 16.03
C GLY A 8 -14.57 21.69 15.04
N ARG A 9 -15.69 21.45 14.34
CA ARG A 9 -15.93 20.21 13.58
C ARG A 9 -14.88 19.94 12.50
N ILE A 10 -14.40 20.99 11.83
CA ILE A 10 -13.36 20.87 10.80
C ILE A 10 -11.99 20.56 11.40
N LYS A 11 -11.63 21.17 12.54
CA LYS A 11 -10.36 20.84 13.20
C LYS A 11 -10.36 19.39 13.68
N TRP A 12 -11.49 18.87 14.14
CA TRP A 12 -11.62 17.44 14.45
C TRP A 12 -11.35 16.57 13.21
N GLY A 13 -11.95 16.88 12.06
CA GLY A 13 -11.70 16.14 10.82
C GLY A 13 -10.23 16.17 10.38
N ILE A 14 -9.57 17.33 10.49
CA ILE A 14 -8.14 17.47 10.20
C ILE A 14 -7.30 16.63 11.16
N VAL A 15 -7.61 16.65 12.46
CA VAL A 15 -6.90 15.82 13.45
C VAL A 15 -7.06 14.33 13.13
N GLN A 16 -8.24 13.87 12.70
CA GLN A 16 -8.44 12.48 12.28
C GLN A 16 -7.59 12.13 11.05
N LEU A 17 -7.56 12.99 10.03
CA LEU A 17 -6.73 12.78 8.84
C LEU A 17 -5.24 12.71 9.17
N ILE A 18 -4.74 13.63 10.01
CA ILE A 18 -3.35 13.61 10.49
C ILE A 18 -3.08 12.32 11.27
N THR A 19 -4.01 11.91 12.14
CA THR A 19 -3.88 10.67 12.93
C THR A 19 -3.78 9.45 12.02
N ILE A 20 -4.56 9.38 10.95
CA ILE A 20 -4.51 8.30 9.95
C ILE A 20 -3.12 8.23 9.30
N VAL A 21 -2.57 9.36 8.85
CA VAL A 21 -1.23 9.42 8.25
C VAL A 21 -0.16 8.96 9.25
N PHE A 22 -0.23 9.43 10.50
CA PHE A 22 0.71 9.00 11.55
C PHE A 22 0.60 7.49 11.86
N LEU A 23 -0.61 6.95 11.96
CA LEU A 23 -0.83 5.52 12.19
C LEU A 23 -0.30 4.68 11.01
N ALA A 24 -0.54 5.11 9.76
CA ALA A 24 0.00 4.44 8.58
C ALA A 24 1.54 4.40 8.60
N LEU A 25 2.19 5.49 9.03
CA LEU A 25 3.64 5.55 9.20
C LEU A 25 4.12 4.56 10.27
N ILE A 26 3.47 4.54 11.43
CA ILE A 26 3.82 3.64 12.54
C ILE A 26 3.67 2.18 12.12
N ILE A 27 2.55 1.82 11.48
CA ILE A 27 2.31 0.46 11.00
C ILE A 27 3.39 0.04 9.99
N THR A 28 3.76 0.94 9.06
CA THR A 28 4.82 0.67 8.08
C THR A 28 6.17 0.40 8.75
N LEU A 29 6.55 1.23 9.72
CA LEU A 29 7.80 1.07 10.48
C LEU A 29 7.80 -0.21 11.32
N LEU A 30 6.69 -0.53 11.98
CA LEU A 30 6.55 -1.76 12.76
C LEU A 30 6.65 -3.00 11.87
N SER A 31 5.98 -3.00 10.71
CA SER A 31 6.09 -4.10 9.73
C SER A 31 7.54 -4.31 9.27
N PHE A 32 8.26 -3.22 9.02
CA PHE A 32 9.69 -3.28 8.69
C PHE A 32 10.51 -3.84 9.86
N LEU A 33 10.31 -3.36 11.09
CA LEU A 33 11.03 -3.83 12.26
C LEU A 33 10.79 -5.32 12.53
N VAL A 34 9.54 -5.78 12.45
CA VAL A 34 9.21 -7.20 12.58
C VAL A 34 9.95 -8.03 11.52
N SER A 35 9.99 -7.55 10.27
CA SER A 35 10.71 -8.22 9.18
C SER A 35 12.22 -8.28 9.41
N VAL A 36 12.82 -7.22 9.97
CA VAL A 36 14.24 -7.21 10.35
C VAL A 36 14.50 -8.19 11.48
N VAL A 37 13.67 -8.18 12.53
CA VAL A 37 13.85 -9.03 13.72
C VAL A 37 13.78 -10.51 13.37
N THR A 38 12.86 -10.92 12.49
CA THR A 38 12.76 -12.31 12.04
C THR A 38 13.95 -12.76 11.20
N LEU A 39 14.60 -11.82 10.50
CA LEU A 39 15.74 -12.11 9.62
C LEU A 39 17.11 -11.87 10.28
N LEU A 40 17.17 -11.22 11.46
CA LEU A 40 18.39 -10.85 12.20
C LEU A 40 19.55 -11.86 12.16
N PRO A 41 19.36 -13.18 12.41
CA PRO A 41 20.47 -14.13 12.41
C PRO A 41 21.13 -14.30 11.02
N ASN A 42 20.44 -13.88 9.95
CA ASN A 42 20.84 -14.09 8.56
C ASN A 42 21.02 -12.78 7.79
N ILE A 43 21.03 -11.61 8.45
CA ILE A 43 21.23 -10.31 7.79
C ILE A 43 22.72 -10.12 7.50
N VAL A 44 23.07 -10.07 6.22
CA VAL A 44 24.40 -9.68 5.75
C VAL A 44 24.31 -8.25 5.21
N GLY A 45 25.23 -7.37 5.65
CA GLY A 45 25.31 -5.97 5.24
C GLY A 45 25.82 -5.74 3.81
N GLU A 46 25.33 -6.51 2.83
CA GLU A 46 25.65 -6.31 1.42
C GLU A 46 24.75 -5.23 0.80
N LYS A 47 25.34 -4.35 -0.02
CA LYS A 47 24.59 -3.29 -0.74
C LYS A 47 23.79 -3.82 -1.92
N ASN A 48 24.16 -5.01 -2.41
CA ASN A 48 23.52 -5.70 -3.52
C ASN A 48 22.67 -6.85 -2.98
N TRP A 49 21.80 -7.41 -3.83
CA TRP A 49 20.89 -8.48 -3.46
C TRP A 49 21.54 -9.80 -3.01
N GLY A 50 22.87 -9.93 -3.06
CA GLY A 50 23.57 -11.18 -2.78
C GLY A 50 23.39 -12.21 -3.91
N ARG A 51 24.38 -13.08 -4.11
CA ARG A 51 24.42 -14.01 -5.26
C ARG A 51 23.26 -15.02 -5.26
N ILE A 52 22.79 -15.43 -4.08
CA ILE A 52 21.74 -16.43 -3.90
C ILE A 52 20.43 -15.97 -4.55
N TYR A 53 20.06 -14.69 -4.41
CA TYR A 53 18.82 -14.18 -4.99
C TYR A 53 18.84 -14.15 -6.51
N TYR A 54 20.02 -13.92 -7.13
CA TYR A 54 20.18 -14.05 -8.57
C TYR A 54 20.06 -15.51 -9.02
N THR A 55 20.70 -16.45 -8.33
CA THR A 55 20.59 -17.89 -8.66
C THR A 55 19.14 -18.36 -8.57
N ILE A 56 18.41 -18.00 -7.53
CA ILE A 56 16.99 -18.36 -7.38
C ILE A 56 16.12 -17.73 -8.48
N ALA A 57 16.44 -16.51 -8.94
CA ALA A 57 15.68 -15.83 -9.98
C ALA A 57 15.96 -16.34 -11.40
N LEU A 58 17.16 -16.86 -11.66
CA LEU A 58 17.62 -17.28 -13.00
C LEU A 58 17.54 -18.80 -13.23
N THR A 59 17.33 -19.60 -12.19
CA THR A 59 17.31 -21.07 -12.27
C THR A 59 16.03 -21.66 -11.69
N ASP A 60 15.78 -22.94 -11.97
CA ASP A 60 14.69 -23.71 -11.38
C ASP A 60 14.88 -24.00 -9.88
N ALA A 61 15.86 -23.39 -9.21
CA ALA A 61 16.07 -23.56 -7.78
C ALA A 61 14.81 -23.22 -6.96
N SER A 62 13.98 -22.26 -7.41
CA SER A 62 12.71 -21.96 -6.73
C SER A 62 11.75 -23.15 -6.68
N SER A 63 11.63 -23.91 -7.77
CA SER A 63 10.77 -25.09 -7.84
C SER A 63 11.43 -26.31 -7.18
N GLN A 64 12.75 -26.45 -7.29
CA GLN A 64 13.49 -27.57 -6.68
C GLN A 64 13.50 -27.53 -5.15
N TYR A 65 13.52 -26.33 -4.55
CA TYR A 65 13.52 -26.15 -3.10
C TYR A 65 12.14 -25.78 -2.54
N GLU A 66 11.07 -25.89 -3.35
CA GLU A 66 9.69 -25.54 -2.98
C GLU A 66 9.58 -24.18 -2.28
N LEU A 67 10.34 -23.19 -2.76
CA LEU A 67 10.34 -21.87 -2.16
C LEU A 67 8.97 -21.22 -2.40
N LEU A 68 8.31 -20.83 -1.30
CA LEU A 68 6.99 -20.18 -1.32
C LEU A 68 7.02 -18.75 -1.93
N PHE A 69 8.20 -18.24 -2.28
CA PHE A 69 8.37 -16.94 -2.91
C PHE A 69 8.98 -17.07 -4.32
N LEU A 70 8.25 -16.58 -5.32
CA LEU A 70 8.78 -16.36 -6.66
C LEU A 70 9.69 -15.14 -6.61
N SER A 71 11.00 -15.34 -6.83
CA SER A 71 11.97 -14.24 -6.90
C SER A 71 11.70 -13.41 -8.16
N PRO A 72 11.23 -12.16 -8.05
CA PRO A 72 10.93 -11.37 -9.23
C PRO A 72 12.26 -10.85 -9.77
N TYR A 73 12.81 -11.54 -10.78
CA TYR A 73 13.94 -11.08 -11.58
C TYR A 73 13.81 -9.61 -12.01
N LYS A 74 12.56 -9.17 -12.21
CA LYS A 74 12.15 -7.78 -12.47
C LYS A 74 12.62 -6.76 -11.43
N ILE A 75 12.67 -7.11 -10.14
CA ILE A 75 13.14 -6.20 -9.08
C ILE A 75 14.67 -6.23 -9.03
N LEU A 76 15.25 -7.44 -9.08
CA LEU A 76 16.71 -7.68 -9.02
C LEU A 76 17.51 -7.00 -10.13
N SER A 77 16.89 -6.84 -11.31
CA SER A 77 17.51 -6.23 -12.48
C SER A 77 17.44 -4.69 -12.48
N HIS A 78 16.50 -4.08 -11.75
CA HIS A 78 16.19 -2.66 -11.87
C HIS A 78 16.49 -1.85 -10.61
N TYR A 79 16.44 -2.46 -9.42
CA TYR A 79 16.65 -1.76 -8.15
C TYR A 79 17.84 -2.33 -7.40
N LYS A 80 18.58 -1.49 -6.67
CA LYS A 80 19.44 -1.99 -5.58
C LYS A 80 18.59 -2.43 -4.40
N ALA A 81 19.12 -3.31 -3.55
CA ALA A 81 18.40 -3.83 -2.39
C ALA A 81 17.85 -2.70 -1.49
N ILE A 82 18.66 -1.67 -1.21
CA ILE A 82 18.23 -0.51 -0.41
C ILE A 82 17.20 0.36 -1.12
N GLU A 83 17.31 0.52 -2.44
CA GLU A 83 16.38 1.32 -3.25
C GLU A 83 15.00 0.62 -3.27
N ALA A 84 14.97 -0.70 -3.48
CA ALA A 84 13.74 -1.49 -3.42
C ALA A 84 13.10 -1.49 -2.03
N LEU A 85 13.90 -1.54 -0.97
CA LEU A 85 13.41 -1.45 0.41
C LEU A 85 12.67 -0.12 0.64
N LEU A 86 13.34 1.01 0.36
CA LEU A 86 12.75 2.33 0.53
C LEU A 86 11.49 2.51 -0.31
N MET A 87 11.52 2.00 -1.55
CA MET A 87 10.37 2.07 -2.44
C MET A 87 9.18 1.28 -1.91
N THR A 88 9.42 0.06 -1.44
CA THR A 88 8.37 -0.80 -0.86
C THR A 88 7.80 -0.17 0.41
N MET A 89 8.64 0.38 1.30
CA MET A 89 8.17 1.09 2.49
C MET A 89 7.32 2.30 2.12
N GLY A 90 7.74 3.10 1.14
CA GLY A 90 6.96 4.24 0.65
C GLY A 90 5.60 3.83 0.08
N MET A 91 5.56 2.72 -0.68
CA MET A 91 4.32 2.17 -1.24
C MET A 91 3.37 1.64 -0.16
N VAL A 92 3.87 0.87 0.80
CA VAL A 92 3.09 0.39 1.95
C VAL A 92 2.49 1.57 2.69
N PHE A 93 3.30 2.60 2.98
CA PHE A 93 2.84 3.80 3.66
C PHE A 93 1.73 4.54 2.90
N LEU A 94 1.90 4.76 1.59
CA LEU A 94 0.89 5.44 0.76
C LEU A 94 -0.41 4.64 0.66
N VAL A 95 -0.33 3.33 0.45
CA VAL A 95 -1.51 2.46 0.33
C VAL A 95 -2.26 2.38 1.65
N LEU A 96 -1.57 2.25 2.79
CA LEU A 96 -2.20 2.27 4.11
C LEU A 96 -2.84 3.63 4.43
N THR A 97 -2.19 4.74 4.03
CA THR A 97 -2.76 6.08 4.16
C THR A 97 -4.04 6.20 3.34
N PHE A 98 -4.03 5.75 2.09
CA PHE A 98 -5.22 5.71 1.24
C PHE A 98 -6.34 4.88 1.88
N LEU A 99 -6.04 3.65 2.34
CA LEU A 99 -7.02 2.79 2.99
C LEU A 99 -7.66 3.48 4.20
N GLY A 100 -6.85 4.05 5.09
CA GLY A 100 -7.35 4.76 6.26
C GLY A 100 -8.24 5.96 5.92
N VAL A 101 -7.83 6.78 4.94
CA VAL A 101 -8.63 7.93 4.46
C VAL A 101 -9.91 7.47 3.77
N ALA A 102 -9.88 6.39 3.00
CA ALA A 102 -11.06 5.81 2.35
C ALA A 102 -12.06 5.27 3.38
N MET A 103 -11.60 4.49 4.37
CA MET A 103 -12.43 4.00 5.47
C MET A 103 -13.05 5.15 6.28
N PHE A 104 -12.27 6.19 6.57
CA PHE A 104 -12.76 7.40 7.24
C PHE A 104 -13.79 8.15 6.40
N SER A 105 -13.58 8.26 5.10
CA SER A 105 -14.53 8.90 4.20
C SER A 105 -15.85 8.13 4.16
N ILE A 106 -15.78 6.81 3.95
CA ILE A 106 -16.95 5.92 3.90
C ILE A 106 -17.74 5.98 5.20
N SER A 107 -17.07 6.01 6.36
CA SER A 107 -17.76 6.09 7.65
C SER A 107 -18.51 7.41 7.85
N ILE A 108 -18.02 8.52 7.30
CA ILE A 108 -18.70 9.82 7.35
C ILE A 108 -19.91 9.87 6.41
N PHE A 109 -19.78 9.30 5.22
CA PHE A 109 -20.85 9.32 4.21
C PHE A 109 -21.96 8.31 4.51
N PHE A 110 -21.58 7.13 5.01
CA PHE A 110 -22.47 6.02 5.25
C PHE A 110 -22.45 5.62 6.73
N SER A 111 -21.80 4.51 7.08
CA SER A 111 -21.70 3.96 8.43
C SER A 111 -20.33 3.34 8.69
N ASN A 112 -19.97 3.20 9.97
CA ASN A 112 -18.73 2.53 10.38
C ASN A 112 -18.67 1.08 9.89
N SER A 113 -19.80 0.36 9.88
CA SER A 113 -19.85 -1.03 9.43
C SER A 113 -19.48 -1.18 7.95
N ILE A 114 -19.96 -0.27 7.10
CA ILE A 114 -19.63 -0.31 5.66
C ILE A 114 -18.14 -0.02 5.43
N ALA A 115 -17.55 0.88 6.23
CA ALA A 115 -16.12 1.15 6.16
C ALA A 115 -15.26 -0.07 6.54
N ILE A 116 -15.68 -0.84 7.54
CA ILE A 116 -14.99 -2.07 7.96
C ILE A 116 -15.07 -3.14 6.84
N ILE A 117 -16.27 -3.37 6.30
CA ILE A 117 -16.47 -4.32 5.18
C ILE A 117 -15.59 -3.93 3.98
N PHE A 118 -15.52 -2.64 3.65
CA PHE A 118 -14.63 -2.16 2.60
C PHE A 118 -13.15 -2.48 2.89
N GLY A 119 -12.70 -2.27 4.14
CA GLY A 119 -11.33 -2.57 4.54
C GLY A 119 -10.97 -4.05 4.40
N GLU A 120 -11.91 -4.95 4.72
CA GLU A 120 -11.71 -6.40 4.54
C GLU A 120 -11.62 -6.79 3.06
N ILE A 121 -12.52 -6.28 2.21
CA ILE A 121 -12.48 -6.50 0.76
C ILE A 121 -11.16 -5.99 0.19
N PHE A 122 -10.71 -4.82 0.65
CA PHE A 122 -9.44 -4.22 0.24
C PHE A 122 -8.23 -5.06 0.66
N ALA A 123 -8.26 -5.72 1.81
CA ALA A 123 -7.18 -6.60 2.25
C ALA A 123 -7.05 -7.86 1.38
N ILE A 124 -8.17 -8.37 0.85
CA ILE A 124 -8.22 -9.59 0.02
C ILE A 124 -7.90 -9.28 -1.45
N SER A 125 -8.12 -8.05 -1.92
CA SER A 125 -8.00 -7.72 -3.33
C SER A 125 -6.64 -8.00 -4.00
N PRO A 126 -5.47 -7.90 -3.33
CA PRO A 126 -4.19 -8.28 -3.95
C PRO A 126 -4.18 -9.72 -4.46
N LEU A 127 -4.68 -10.67 -3.66
CA LEU A 127 -4.74 -12.08 -4.02
C LEU A 127 -5.67 -12.30 -5.22
N VAL A 128 -6.80 -11.61 -5.26
CA VAL A 128 -7.76 -11.70 -6.37
C VAL A 128 -7.14 -11.17 -7.66
N VAL A 129 -6.45 -10.02 -7.57
CA VAL A 129 -5.78 -9.40 -8.72
C VAL A 129 -4.68 -10.27 -9.28
N ASP A 130 -3.83 -10.87 -8.44
CA ASP A 130 -2.74 -11.74 -8.90
C ASP A 130 -3.25 -12.96 -9.68
N ASN A 131 -4.43 -13.49 -9.32
CA ASN A 131 -5.06 -14.59 -10.03
C ASN A 131 -5.74 -14.16 -11.34
N ILE A 132 -6.43 -13.01 -11.34
CA ILE A 132 -7.18 -12.53 -12.52
C ILE A 132 -6.25 -11.87 -13.55
N SER A 133 -5.17 -11.21 -13.11
CA SER A 133 -4.28 -10.45 -14.01
C SER A 133 -3.60 -11.32 -15.06
N GLN A 134 -3.51 -12.64 -14.84
CA GLN A 134 -3.01 -13.58 -15.85
C GLN A 134 -3.86 -13.60 -17.12
N LYS A 135 -5.17 -13.36 -17.00
CA LYS A 135 -6.12 -13.33 -18.13
C LYS A 135 -6.54 -11.91 -18.52
N THR A 136 -6.47 -10.97 -17.58
CA THR A 136 -7.00 -9.62 -17.77
C THR A 136 -6.09 -8.59 -17.10
N PRO A 137 -5.00 -8.16 -17.76
CA PRO A 137 -3.96 -7.33 -17.14
C PRO A 137 -4.47 -5.96 -16.67
N ILE A 138 -5.54 -5.43 -17.29
CA ILE A 138 -6.09 -4.12 -16.95
C ILE A 138 -6.57 -3.98 -15.50
N VAL A 139 -6.88 -5.09 -14.82
CA VAL A 139 -7.28 -5.08 -13.40
C VAL A 139 -6.18 -4.55 -12.48
N GLN A 140 -4.91 -4.65 -12.89
CA GLN A 140 -3.78 -4.12 -12.12
C GLN A 140 -3.78 -2.59 -12.03
N PHE A 141 -4.44 -1.88 -12.97
CA PHE A 141 -4.57 -0.42 -12.95
C PHE A 141 -5.63 0.10 -11.98
N PHE A 142 -6.49 -0.75 -11.44
CA PHE A 142 -7.64 -0.34 -10.63
C PHE A 142 -7.65 -0.90 -9.21
N SER A 143 -6.56 -1.55 -8.78
CA SER A 143 -6.46 -2.16 -7.46
C SER A 143 -5.36 -1.50 -6.61
N PRO A 144 -5.69 -0.45 -5.83
CA PRO A 144 -4.71 0.22 -4.99
C PRO A 144 -4.02 -0.67 -3.96
N ALA A 145 -4.71 -1.72 -3.48
CA ALA A 145 -4.13 -2.68 -2.55
C ALA A 145 -2.99 -3.49 -3.19
N SER A 146 -3.12 -3.83 -4.48
CA SER A 146 -2.12 -4.63 -5.20
C SER A 146 -0.83 -3.87 -5.46
N TRP A 147 -0.86 -2.54 -5.40
CA TRP A 147 0.31 -1.68 -5.65
C TRP A 147 1.36 -1.71 -4.53
N ILE A 148 1.10 -2.42 -3.43
CA ILE A 148 2.12 -2.69 -2.39
C ILE A 148 3.29 -3.49 -2.99
N GLY A 149 3.00 -4.42 -3.90
CA GLY A 149 4.00 -5.27 -4.54
C GLY A 149 4.71 -4.56 -5.69
N ILE A 150 5.94 -4.07 -5.45
CA ILE A 150 6.76 -3.44 -6.51
C ILE A 150 7.11 -4.38 -7.67
N SER A 151 6.92 -5.70 -7.51
CA SER A 151 7.07 -6.71 -8.57
C SER A 151 6.02 -6.60 -9.68
N ASN A 152 4.84 -6.08 -9.36
CA ASN A 152 3.67 -6.00 -10.25
C ASN A 152 3.58 -4.64 -10.97
N ILE A 153 4.61 -3.80 -10.81
CA ILE A 153 4.68 -2.46 -11.40
C ILE A 153 5.36 -2.58 -12.78
N GLY A 154 4.74 -1.97 -13.78
CA GLY A 154 5.25 -1.96 -15.15
C GLY A 154 6.48 -1.06 -15.29
N TYR A 155 7.51 -1.57 -15.95
CA TYR A 155 8.60 -0.76 -16.48
C TYR A 155 8.24 -0.27 -17.89
N GLU A 156 8.90 0.81 -18.35
CA GLU A 156 8.55 1.70 -19.48
C GLU A 156 8.10 1.06 -20.82
N TYR A 157 8.26 -0.25 -20.99
CA TYR A 157 7.88 -0.98 -22.21
C TYR A 157 6.75 -2.03 -22.03
N ASN A 158 6.25 -2.28 -20.82
CA ASN A 158 5.11 -3.17 -20.59
C ASN A 158 3.81 -2.37 -20.41
N TRP A 159 2.96 -2.39 -21.43
CA TRP A 159 1.67 -1.68 -21.45
C TRP A 159 0.62 -2.34 -20.55
N ASP A 160 0.88 -3.56 -20.10
CA ASP A 160 -0.03 -4.39 -19.30
C ASP A 160 -0.01 -4.09 -17.80
N CYS A 161 0.92 -3.24 -17.32
CA CYS A 161 1.07 -2.95 -15.89
C CYS A 161 1.24 -1.43 -15.65
N PRO A 162 0.68 -0.88 -14.56
CA PRO A 162 0.81 0.54 -14.26
C PRO A 162 2.26 0.92 -13.91
N THR A 163 2.71 2.09 -14.38
CA THR A 163 4.02 2.63 -14.02
C THR A 163 4.02 3.17 -12.59
N MET A 164 5.20 3.22 -11.97
CA MET A 164 5.33 3.70 -10.60
C MET A 164 4.86 5.15 -10.43
N GLY A 165 5.18 6.02 -11.39
CA GLY A 165 4.73 7.41 -11.38
C GLY A 165 3.20 7.54 -11.45
N TYR A 166 2.55 6.69 -12.26
CA TYR A 166 1.08 6.64 -12.33
C TYR A 166 0.47 6.26 -10.98
N ILE A 167 0.98 5.20 -10.35
CA ILE A 167 0.47 4.69 -9.07
C ILE A 167 0.55 5.77 -7.99
N ILE A 168 1.72 6.39 -7.82
CA ILE A 168 1.94 7.43 -6.80
C ILE A 168 1.02 8.63 -7.07
N PHE A 169 0.92 9.05 -8.34
CA PHE A 169 0.04 10.15 -8.73
C PHE A 169 -1.43 9.86 -8.38
N VAL A 170 -1.94 8.69 -8.77
CA VAL A 170 -3.32 8.28 -8.51
C VAL A 170 -3.60 8.18 -7.01
N LEU A 171 -2.72 7.57 -6.22
CA LEU A 171 -2.87 7.49 -4.77
C LEU A 171 -2.94 8.87 -4.12
N CYS A 172 -2.02 9.77 -4.49
CA CYS A 172 -2.00 11.14 -3.97
C CYS A 172 -3.28 11.92 -4.31
N VAL A 173 -3.75 11.82 -5.57
CA VAL A 173 -5.00 12.46 -6.00
C VAL A 173 -6.19 11.90 -5.22
N LEU A 174 -6.31 10.56 -5.09
CA LEU A 174 -7.41 9.93 -4.37
C LEU A 174 -7.41 10.29 -2.88
N ILE A 175 -6.25 10.27 -2.22
CA ILE A 175 -6.10 10.70 -0.82
C ILE A 175 -6.55 12.15 -0.67
N GLY A 176 -6.10 13.06 -1.55
CA GLY A 176 -6.47 14.47 -1.52
C GLY A 176 -7.97 14.69 -1.71
N VAL A 177 -8.55 14.08 -2.74
CA VAL A 177 -9.98 14.19 -3.06
C VAL A 177 -10.85 13.65 -1.92
N LEU A 178 -10.56 12.45 -1.40
CA LEU A 178 -11.31 11.86 -0.29
C LEU A 178 -11.20 12.69 1.00
N SER A 179 -10.01 13.23 1.28
CA SER A 179 -9.80 14.12 2.43
C SER A 179 -10.64 15.39 2.32
N VAL A 180 -10.63 16.06 1.17
CA VAL A 180 -11.42 17.27 0.92
C VAL A 180 -12.91 16.97 1.00
N MET A 181 -13.38 15.89 0.37
CA MET A 181 -14.80 15.49 0.41
C MET A 181 -15.27 15.21 1.84
N SER A 182 -14.45 14.52 2.64
CA SER A 182 -14.74 14.25 4.05
C SER A 182 -14.88 15.53 4.87
N LEU A 183 -13.96 16.48 4.72
CA LEU A 183 -14.02 17.77 5.40
C LEU A 183 -15.23 18.60 4.97
N LEU A 184 -15.56 18.63 3.68
CA LEU A 184 -16.74 19.31 3.16
C LEU A 184 -18.04 18.69 3.71
N LYS A 185 -18.11 17.36 3.82
CA LYS A 185 -19.28 16.67 4.38
C LYS A 185 -19.43 16.95 5.88
N ILE A 186 -18.34 16.96 6.64
CA ILE A 186 -18.33 17.35 8.05
C ILE A 186 -18.80 18.81 8.22
N LYS A 187 -18.40 19.72 7.33
CA LYS A 187 -18.88 21.11 7.31
C LYS A 187 -20.40 21.19 7.09
N LYS A 188 -20.92 20.39 6.16
CA LYS A 188 -22.34 20.41 5.72
C LYS A 188 -23.31 19.77 6.72
N LYS A 189 -22.90 18.77 7.53
CA LYS A 189 -23.75 18.11 8.55
C LYS A 189 -24.10 19.02 9.76
N GLY A 190 -24.16 20.33 9.58
CA GLY A 190 -24.63 21.29 10.57
C GLY A 190 -26.11 21.65 10.38
N ILE A 191 -27.02 20.71 10.63
CA ILE A 191 -28.45 20.98 10.90
C ILE A 191 -28.92 19.95 11.94
N TYR A 192 -29.73 20.46 12.88
CA TYR A 192 -30.30 19.88 14.11
C TYR A 192 -29.40 19.97 15.35
#